data_AF-A0A3B0TRH5-F1
#
_entry.id   AF-A0A3B0TRH5-F1
#
_cell.length_a   1.000
_cell.length_b   1.000
_cell.length_c   1.000
_cell.angle_alpha   90.00
_cell.angle_beta   90.00
_cell.angle_gamma   90.00
#
_symmetry.space_group_name_H-M   'P 1'
#
loop_
_entity.id
_entity.type
_entity.pdbx_description
1 polymer ?
#
loop_
_entity_poly.entity_id
_entity_poly.type
_entity_poly.pdbx_seq_one_letter_code
_entity_poly.pdbx_strand_id
1 'polypeptide(L)'
;MARTIDTACQQTARLAFLRWQTRVRQIAMRDRSGQPDEAAMPSLTLFGQNKPMGHIVTVLSKLPQHSITPEMQHIYRSTADPAQRRQKAIKFFSATHYQKAATFCDTLTATFPPGSPGARAICAAGACALVFEAYGQRFDLPCQVSVVEAGQALFQATWWHNALFNPNLASDTVILGFTPDWPHASADPAI
;
A
#
# COMPACT_ATOMS: atom_id res chain seq x y z
N MET A 1 16.28 -8.31 28.96
CA MET A 1 17.18 -7.79 27.91
C MET A 1 16.81 -8.26 26.51
N ALA A 2 16.54 -9.55 26.26
CA ALA A 2 16.18 -10.05 24.92
C ALA A 2 14.93 -9.41 24.28
N ARG A 3 13.84 -9.21 25.05
CA ARG A 3 12.59 -8.60 24.53
C ARG A 3 12.73 -7.16 24.05
N THR A 4 13.64 -6.37 24.64
CA THR A 4 13.81 -4.95 24.30
C THR A 4 14.58 -4.74 23.00
N ILE A 5 15.53 -5.62 22.70
CA ILE A 5 16.33 -5.58 21.46
C ILE A 5 15.47 -5.98 20.26
N ASP A 6 14.61 -6.98 20.43
CA ASP A 6 13.68 -7.48 19.40
C ASP A 6 12.68 -6.39 18.96
N THR A 7 12.06 -5.68 19.92
CA THR A 7 11.17 -4.55 19.63
C THR A 7 11.86 -3.39 18.89
N ALA A 8 13.13 -3.10 19.23
CA ALA A 8 13.90 -2.06 18.56
C ALA A 8 14.25 -2.44 17.11
N CYS A 9 14.62 -3.69 16.86
CA CYS A 9 14.89 -4.21 15.52
C CYS A 9 13.63 -4.17 14.63
N GLN A 10 12.48 -4.58 15.17
CA GLN A 10 11.18 -4.50 14.47
C GLN A 10 10.80 -3.06 14.11
N GLN A 11 11.00 -2.11 15.03
CA GLN A 11 10.74 -0.69 14.78
C GLN A 11 11.67 -0.12 13.70
N THR A 12 12.91 -0.59 13.62
CA THR A 12 13.89 -0.21 12.59
C THR A 12 13.48 -0.73 11.22
N ALA A 13 13.17 -2.03 11.08
CA ALA A 13 12.74 -2.63 9.82
C ALA A 13 11.47 -1.97 9.27
N ARG A 14 10.47 -1.77 10.14
CA ARG A 14 9.23 -1.05 9.82
C ARG A 14 9.51 0.35 9.30
N LEU A 15 10.30 1.14 10.03
CA LEU A 15 10.56 2.53 9.66
C LEU A 15 11.37 2.63 8.37
N ALA A 16 12.33 1.72 8.16
CA ALA A 16 13.10 1.66 6.93
C ALA A 16 12.23 1.31 5.73
N PHE A 17 11.34 0.31 5.84
CA PHE A 17 10.35 0.01 4.81
C PHE A 17 9.48 1.21 4.48
N LEU A 18 8.93 1.90 5.49
CA LEU A 18 8.09 3.08 5.27
C LEU A 18 8.86 4.24 4.61
N ARG A 19 10.12 4.47 5.00
CA ARG A 19 11.00 5.46 4.36
C ARG A 19 11.24 5.11 2.90
N TRP A 20 11.53 3.85 2.61
CA TRP A 20 11.72 3.37 1.25
C TRP A 20 10.43 3.51 0.41
N GLN A 21 9.30 2.99 0.90
CA GLN A 21 7.99 3.09 0.24
C GLN A 21 7.57 4.54 -0.04
N THR A 22 7.75 5.44 0.93
CA THR A 22 7.44 6.86 0.70
C THR A 22 8.34 7.48 -0.35
N ARG A 23 9.64 7.14 -0.37
CA ARG A 23 10.59 7.64 -1.37
C ARG A 23 10.24 7.16 -2.78
N VAL A 24 10.04 5.85 -2.98
CA VAL A 24 9.74 5.29 -4.31
C VAL A 24 8.40 5.79 -4.86
N ARG A 25 7.38 5.96 -4.00
CA ARG A 25 6.09 6.53 -4.41
C ARG A 25 6.17 8.02 -4.73
N GLN A 26 7.06 8.76 -4.05
CA GLN A 26 7.34 10.15 -4.42
C GLN A 26 7.98 10.24 -5.82
N ILE A 27 8.93 9.36 -6.13
CA ILE A 27 9.54 9.25 -7.46
C ILE A 27 8.46 8.90 -8.49
N ALA A 28 7.60 7.92 -8.20
CA ALA A 28 6.49 7.56 -9.08
C ALA A 28 5.60 8.77 -9.41
N MET A 29 5.21 9.57 -8.41
CA MET A 29 4.38 10.76 -8.62
C MET A 29 5.09 11.88 -9.39
N ARG A 30 6.39 12.10 -9.18
CA ARG A 30 7.14 13.19 -9.81
C ARG A 30 7.60 12.85 -11.22
N ASP A 31 8.12 11.65 -11.40
CA ASP A 31 8.94 11.29 -12.55
C ASP A 31 8.25 10.25 -13.45
N ARG A 32 7.24 9.54 -12.93
CA ARG A 32 6.52 8.47 -13.67
C ARG A 32 5.03 8.75 -13.84
N SER A 33 4.65 10.02 -13.71
CA SER A 33 3.26 10.45 -13.80
C SER A 33 2.33 9.66 -12.87
N GLY A 34 2.78 9.22 -11.70
CA GLY A 34 1.97 8.44 -10.74
C GLY A 34 1.69 6.98 -11.12
N GLN A 35 2.38 6.42 -12.12
CA GLN A 35 2.27 4.99 -12.41
C GLN A 35 3.00 4.15 -11.35
N PRO A 36 2.37 3.09 -10.78
CA PRO A 36 3.05 2.18 -9.88
C PRO A 36 4.13 1.38 -10.63
N ASP A 37 5.11 0.91 -9.88
CA ASP A 37 6.18 0.06 -10.37
C ASP A 37 6.42 -1.11 -9.41
N GLU A 38 7.49 -1.88 -9.64
CA GLU A 38 7.86 -3.05 -8.83
C GLU A 38 7.97 -2.72 -7.33
N ALA A 39 8.30 -1.47 -6.97
CA ALA A 39 8.37 -1.03 -5.58
C ALA A 39 6.98 -0.85 -4.93
N ALA A 40 5.93 -0.65 -5.72
CA ALA A 40 4.53 -0.60 -5.26
C ALA A 40 3.73 -1.85 -5.63
N MET A 41 4.31 -2.76 -6.42
CA MET A 41 3.68 -3.95 -6.99
C MET A 41 4.36 -5.24 -6.52
N PRO A 42 4.25 -5.59 -5.23
CA PRO A 42 4.92 -6.78 -4.70
C PRO A 42 4.40 -8.05 -5.36
N SER A 43 5.27 -9.04 -5.45
CA SER A 43 4.90 -10.44 -5.65
C SER A 43 4.18 -10.94 -4.40
N LEU A 44 3.04 -11.60 -4.56
CA LEU A 44 2.26 -12.20 -3.48
C LEU A 44 2.34 -13.72 -3.57
N THR A 45 2.79 -14.36 -2.49
CA THR A 45 2.77 -15.81 -2.33
C THR A 45 1.90 -16.18 -1.14
N LEU A 46 0.92 -17.08 -1.33
CA LEU A 46 0.08 -17.52 -0.21
C LEU A 46 0.90 -18.35 0.78
N PHE A 47 0.59 -18.23 2.07
CA PHE A 47 1.31 -18.99 3.09
C PHE A 47 1.20 -20.51 2.82
N GLY A 48 2.32 -21.22 2.93
CA GLY A 48 2.41 -22.65 2.60
C GLY A 48 2.52 -22.98 1.11
N GLN A 49 2.51 -21.99 0.22
CA GLN A 49 2.81 -22.18 -1.20
C GLN A 49 4.22 -21.69 -1.55
N ASN A 50 4.81 -22.33 -2.57
CA ASN A 50 6.17 -22.02 -3.03
C ASN A 50 6.21 -21.18 -4.31
N LYS A 51 5.06 -20.91 -4.93
CA LYS A 51 4.95 -20.14 -6.18
C LYS A 51 4.12 -18.88 -5.95
N PRO A 52 4.59 -17.71 -6.44
CA PRO A 52 3.80 -16.50 -6.41
C PRO A 52 2.48 -16.68 -7.17
N MET A 53 1.39 -16.16 -6.61
CA MET A 53 0.10 -16.06 -7.27
C MET A 53 0.10 -14.96 -8.35
N GLY A 54 0.96 -13.96 -8.19
CA GLY A 54 1.11 -12.81 -9.09
C GLY A 54 1.48 -11.54 -8.33
N HIS A 55 1.33 -10.40 -8.99
CA HIS A 55 1.59 -9.09 -8.40
C HIS A 55 0.27 -8.37 -8.07
N ILE A 56 0.26 -7.60 -6.98
CA ILE A 56 -0.85 -6.73 -6.60
C ILE A 56 -0.38 -5.29 -6.55
N VAL A 57 -1.24 -4.32 -6.90
CA VAL A 57 -0.91 -2.90 -6.71
C VAL A 57 -1.29 -2.49 -5.30
N THR A 58 -0.30 -2.08 -4.50
CA THR A 58 -0.53 -1.67 -3.12
C THR A 58 -0.68 -0.16 -2.98
N VAL A 59 -1.52 0.28 -2.04
CA VAL A 59 -1.68 1.67 -1.61
C VAL A 59 -1.09 1.83 -0.21
N LEU A 60 -0.34 2.90 -0.02
CA LEU A 60 0.20 3.31 1.27
C LEU A 60 -0.62 4.49 1.81
N SER A 61 -1.37 4.26 2.89
CA SER A 61 -2.30 5.25 3.46
C SER A 61 -1.71 5.94 4.70
N LYS A 62 -2.10 7.20 4.92
CA LYS A 62 -1.77 7.95 6.14
C LYS A 62 -2.50 7.34 7.35
N LEU A 63 -1.91 7.49 8.54
CA LEU A 63 -2.62 7.23 9.79
C LEU A 63 -3.83 8.18 9.93
N PRO A 64 -4.88 7.81 10.69
CA PRO A 64 -6.11 8.61 10.80
C PRO A 64 -5.87 10.07 11.19
N GLN A 65 -4.96 10.35 12.14
CA GLN A 65 -4.61 11.71 12.57
C GLN A 65 -3.87 12.55 11.52
N HIS A 66 -3.42 11.91 10.43
CA HIS A 66 -2.76 12.55 9.29
C HIS A 66 -3.53 12.31 7.99
N SER A 67 -4.81 11.92 8.09
CA SER A 67 -5.66 11.61 6.94
C SER A 67 -5.75 12.81 5.99
N ILE A 68 -5.71 12.50 4.70
CA ILE A 68 -5.90 13.43 3.59
C ILE A 68 -7.09 13.03 2.72
N THR A 69 -7.97 12.20 3.27
CA THR A 69 -9.16 11.69 2.57
C THR A 69 -10.10 12.81 2.13
N PRO A 70 -10.36 13.87 2.95
CA PRO A 70 -11.17 15.01 2.52
C PRO A 70 -10.61 15.71 1.26
N GLU A 71 -9.29 15.85 1.16
CA GLU A 71 -8.61 16.45 0.01
C GLU A 71 -8.77 15.58 -1.24
N MET A 72 -8.62 14.25 -1.10
CA MET A 72 -8.86 13.32 -2.21
C MET A 72 -10.31 13.40 -2.70
N GLN A 73 -11.29 13.45 -1.79
CA GLN A 73 -12.70 13.65 -2.13
C GLN A 73 -12.93 14.97 -2.86
N HIS A 74 -12.32 16.06 -2.39
CA HIS A 74 -12.41 17.36 -3.04
C HIS A 74 -11.88 17.32 -4.47
N ILE A 75 -10.69 16.71 -4.69
CA ILE A 75 -10.13 16.54 -6.04
C ILE A 75 -11.09 15.75 -6.92
N TYR A 76 -11.59 14.60 -6.43
CA TYR A 76 -12.52 13.75 -7.16
C TYR A 76 -13.78 14.50 -7.59
N ARG A 77 -14.39 15.26 -6.68
CA ARG A 77 -15.63 16.03 -6.93
C ARG A 77 -15.40 17.26 -7.80
N SER A 78 -14.17 17.78 -7.86
CA SER A 78 -13.85 19.01 -8.61
C SER A 78 -13.86 18.84 -10.13
N THR A 79 -13.91 17.61 -10.66
CA THR A 79 -13.96 17.35 -12.11
C THR A 79 -14.48 15.95 -12.44
N ALA A 80 -15.32 15.88 -13.48
CA ALA A 80 -15.79 14.62 -14.05
C ALA A 80 -14.77 13.99 -15.02
N ASP A 81 -13.85 14.79 -15.58
CA ASP A 81 -12.84 14.35 -16.55
C ASP A 81 -11.73 13.52 -15.85
N PRO A 82 -11.58 12.23 -16.20
CA PRO A 82 -10.55 11.37 -15.62
C PRO A 82 -9.12 11.87 -15.83
N ALA A 83 -8.80 12.47 -16.98
CA ALA A 83 -7.47 12.96 -17.28
C ALA A 83 -7.11 14.15 -16.39
N GLN A 84 -8.03 15.10 -16.24
CA GLN A 84 -7.87 16.23 -15.32
C GLN A 84 -7.81 15.78 -13.86
N ARG A 85 -8.63 14.82 -13.45
CA ARG A 85 -8.61 14.25 -12.09
C ARG A 85 -7.24 13.66 -11.78
N ARG A 86 -6.73 12.83 -12.68
CA ARG A 86 -5.39 12.24 -12.58
C ARG A 86 -4.30 13.30 -12.48
N GLN A 87 -4.35 14.35 -13.30
CA GLN A 87 -3.37 15.43 -13.27
C GLN A 87 -3.39 16.19 -11.93
N LYS A 88 -4.60 16.51 -11.41
CA LYS A 88 -4.75 17.15 -10.09
C LYS A 88 -4.22 16.24 -8.97
N ALA A 89 -4.51 14.95 -9.02
CA ALA A 89 -4.02 13.97 -8.07
C ALA A 89 -2.48 13.90 -8.07
N ILE A 90 -1.85 13.81 -9.25
CA ILE A 90 -0.38 13.81 -9.38
C ILE A 90 0.22 15.08 -8.81
N LYS A 91 -0.33 16.26 -9.15
CA LYS A 91 0.13 17.54 -8.59
C LYS A 91 0.03 17.55 -7.06
N PHE A 92 -1.05 17.02 -6.50
CA PHE A 92 -1.25 16.96 -5.06
C PHE A 92 -0.28 15.99 -4.37
N PHE A 93 -0.16 14.75 -4.86
CA PHE A 93 0.69 13.72 -4.24
C PHE A 93 2.19 13.94 -4.46
N SER A 94 2.59 14.61 -5.54
CA SER A 94 4.00 14.94 -5.84
C SER A 94 4.58 16.02 -4.92
N ALA A 95 3.74 16.78 -4.21
CA ALA A 95 4.15 17.85 -3.30
C ALA A 95 4.80 17.29 -2.02
N THR A 96 4.10 17.37 -0.89
CA THR A 96 4.66 17.03 0.44
C THR A 96 4.11 15.71 1.00
N HIS A 97 3.18 15.06 0.30
CA HIS A 97 2.43 13.91 0.81
C HIS A 97 3.35 12.79 1.36
N TYR A 98 4.38 12.43 0.60
CA TYR A 98 5.33 11.36 0.92
C TYR A 98 6.58 11.80 1.71
N GLN A 99 6.63 13.02 2.27
CA GLN A 99 7.86 13.48 2.96
C GLN A 99 8.05 12.90 4.37
N LYS A 100 6.97 12.54 5.08
CA LYS A 100 7.02 12.12 6.49
C LYS A 100 6.62 10.65 6.66
N ALA A 101 7.56 9.72 6.53
CA ALA A 101 7.32 8.28 6.59
C ALA A 101 6.54 7.83 7.86
N ALA A 102 6.85 8.39 9.03
CA ALA A 102 6.20 8.03 10.30
C ALA A 102 4.70 8.39 10.36
N THR A 103 4.19 9.18 9.42
CA THR A 103 2.76 9.54 9.34
C THR A 103 1.91 8.51 8.60
N PHE A 104 2.53 7.48 8.02
CA PHE A 104 1.86 6.43 7.27
C PHE A 104 1.54 5.21 8.15
N CYS A 105 0.42 4.58 7.84
CA CYS A 105 0.08 3.26 8.33
C CYS A 105 1.03 2.24 7.67
N ASP A 106 1.41 1.22 8.43
CA ASP A 106 2.20 0.09 7.97
C ASP A 106 1.37 -1.02 7.32
N THR A 107 0.05 -1.02 7.52
CA THR A 107 -0.85 -1.89 6.77
C THR A 107 -1.01 -1.36 5.36
N LEU A 108 -0.54 -2.14 4.39
CA LEU A 108 -0.75 -1.88 2.97
C LEU A 108 -2.14 -2.35 2.57
N THR A 109 -2.71 -1.72 1.55
CA THR A 109 -4.00 -2.15 1.01
C THR A 109 -3.94 -2.38 -0.48
N ALA A 110 -4.81 -3.26 -0.99
CA ALA A 110 -5.02 -3.43 -2.42
C ALA A 110 -6.52 -3.59 -2.72
N THR A 111 -6.94 -3.05 -3.85
CA THR A 111 -8.31 -3.17 -4.36
C THR A 111 -8.41 -4.32 -5.34
N PHE A 112 -9.51 -5.06 -5.27
CA PHE A 112 -9.85 -6.15 -6.17
C PHE A 112 -11.24 -5.92 -6.75
N PRO A 113 -11.50 -6.38 -7.99
CA PRO A 113 -12.84 -6.30 -8.55
C PRO A 113 -13.82 -7.16 -7.72
N PRO A 114 -15.12 -6.82 -7.75
CA PRO A 114 -16.16 -7.60 -7.09
C PRO A 114 -16.10 -9.07 -7.53
N GLY A 115 -16.25 -9.99 -6.58
CA GLY A 115 -16.20 -11.43 -6.88
C GLY A 115 -14.83 -11.94 -7.35
N SER A 116 -13.74 -11.19 -7.14
CA SER A 116 -12.38 -11.64 -7.50
C SER A 116 -12.04 -13.01 -6.87
N PRO A 117 -11.73 -14.04 -7.68
CA PRO A 117 -11.24 -15.32 -7.16
C PRO A 117 -9.94 -15.19 -6.37
N GLY A 118 -9.03 -14.31 -6.84
CA GLY A 118 -7.78 -14.04 -6.16
C GLY A 118 -7.99 -13.42 -4.77
N ALA A 119 -8.90 -12.46 -4.65
CA ALA A 119 -9.23 -11.85 -3.35
C ALA A 119 -9.81 -12.87 -2.38
N ARG A 120 -10.70 -13.76 -2.84
CA ARG A 120 -11.23 -14.86 -2.02
C ARG A 120 -10.14 -15.81 -1.56
N ALA A 121 -9.23 -16.21 -2.45
CA ALA A 121 -8.14 -17.11 -2.11
C ALA A 121 -7.16 -16.48 -1.09
N ILE A 122 -6.78 -15.21 -1.30
CA ILE A 122 -5.94 -14.45 -0.36
C ILE A 122 -6.62 -14.35 1.00
N CYS A 123 -7.90 -13.97 1.04
CA CYS A 123 -8.65 -13.84 2.29
C CYS A 123 -8.82 -15.17 3.02
N ALA A 124 -9.11 -16.26 2.29
CA ALA A 124 -9.27 -17.59 2.87
C ALA A 124 -7.95 -18.15 3.45
N ALA A 125 -6.81 -17.79 2.86
CA ALA A 125 -5.50 -18.17 3.38
C ALA A 125 -5.15 -17.45 4.70
N GLY A 126 -5.71 -16.24 4.93
CA GLY A 126 -5.49 -15.44 6.16
C GLY A 126 -4.08 -14.85 6.30
N ALA A 127 -3.09 -15.39 5.59
CA ALA A 127 -1.71 -14.89 5.57
C ALA A 127 -1.05 -15.11 4.20
N CYS A 128 -0.10 -14.24 3.87
CA CYS A 128 0.71 -14.33 2.65
C CYS A 128 2.10 -13.74 2.89
N ALA A 129 3.03 -13.95 1.95
CA ALA A 129 4.27 -13.19 1.85
C ALA A 129 4.16 -12.17 0.71
N LEU A 130 4.50 -10.92 0.99
CA LEU A 130 4.69 -9.87 0.00
C LEU A 130 6.18 -9.63 -0.21
N VAL A 131 6.63 -9.76 -1.45
CA VAL A 131 8.02 -9.52 -1.83
C VAL A 131 8.09 -8.26 -2.67
N PHE A 132 8.78 -7.25 -2.17
CA PHE A 132 9.10 -6.02 -2.87
C PHE A 132 10.55 -6.05 -3.29
N GLU A 133 10.85 -5.73 -4.55
CA GLU A 133 12.22 -5.68 -5.04
C GLU A 133 12.32 -4.59 -6.10
N ALA A 134 13.02 -3.50 -5.78
CA ALA A 134 13.26 -2.40 -6.70
C ALA A 134 14.38 -1.50 -6.17
N TYR A 135 15.03 -0.76 -7.07
CA TYR A 135 16.04 0.24 -6.70
C TYR A 135 17.18 -0.30 -5.81
N GLY A 136 17.57 -1.57 -6.02
CA GLY A 136 18.64 -2.23 -5.27
C GLY A 136 18.27 -2.55 -3.81
N GLN A 137 16.98 -2.51 -3.46
CA GLN A 137 16.47 -2.89 -2.15
C GLN A 137 15.35 -3.92 -2.32
N ARG A 138 15.44 -4.99 -1.53
CA ARG A 138 14.41 -6.01 -1.38
C ARG A 138 13.85 -5.99 0.02
N PHE A 139 12.54 -6.24 0.14
CA PHE A 139 11.84 -6.53 1.39
C PHE A 139 10.96 -7.77 1.21
N ASP A 140 11.15 -8.75 2.09
CA ASP A 140 10.29 -9.92 2.22
C ASP A 140 9.43 -9.75 3.47
N LEU A 141 8.13 -9.56 3.28
CA LEU A 141 7.18 -9.25 4.34
C LEU A 141 6.15 -10.38 4.47
N PRO A 142 6.27 -11.27 5.46
CA PRO A 142 5.13 -12.06 5.90
C PRO A 142 4.04 -11.11 6.37
N CYS A 143 2.79 -11.34 5.97
CA CYS A 143 1.66 -10.48 6.23
C CYS A 143 0.46 -11.29 6.71
N GLN A 144 -0.23 -10.75 7.72
CA GLN A 144 -1.60 -11.12 8.02
C GLN A 144 -2.55 -10.40 7.05
N VAL A 145 -3.57 -11.11 6.59
CA VAL A 145 -4.57 -10.61 5.64
C VAL A 145 -5.87 -10.35 6.36
N SER A 146 -6.48 -9.20 6.09
CA SER A 146 -7.83 -8.88 6.55
C SER A 146 -8.67 -8.21 5.47
N VAL A 147 -9.99 -8.34 5.58
CA VAL A 147 -10.91 -7.50 4.81
C VAL A 147 -10.97 -6.13 5.49
N VAL A 148 -10.79 -5.07 4.71
CA VAL A 148 -10.95 -3.70 5.21
C VAL A 148 -12.40 -3.30 5.00
N GLU A 149 -13.13 -3.12 6.09
CA GLU A 149 -14.57 -2.81 6.04
C GLU A 149 -14.83 -1.35 5.65
N ALA A 150 -15.96 -1.09 4.97
CA ALA A 150 -16.30 0.23 4.44
C ALA A 150 -16.34 1.36 5.48
N GLY A 151 -16.66 1.03 6.74
CA GLY A 151 -16.68 1.97 7.87
C GLY A 151 -15.29 2.34 8.42
N GLN A 152 -14.23 1.64 8.01
CA GLN A 152 -12.88 1.92 8.47
C GLN A 152 -12.25 3.09 7.71
N ALA A 153 -11.48 3.93 8.41
CA ALA A 153 -10.76 5.04 7.78
C ALA A 153 -9.79 4.57 6.68
N LEU A 154 -9.19 3.39 6.85
CA LEU A 154 -8.28 2.79 5.88
C LEU A 154 -8.99 2.41 4.57
N PHE A 155 -10.26 1.98 4.64
CA PHE A 155 -11.07 1.73 3.45
C PHE A 155 -11.27 3.01 2.66
N GLN A 156 -11.73 4.08 3.34
CA GLN A 156 -12.00 5.36 2.70
C GLN A 156 -10.74 5.93 2.05
N ALA A 157 -9.61 5.94 2.77
CA ALA A 157 -8.34 6.43 2.22
C ALA A 157 -7.93 5.64 0.95
N THR A 158 -8.06 4.32 0.98
CA THR A 158 -7.71 3.45 -0.16
C THR A 158 -8.64 3.66 -1.35
N TRP A 159 -9.96 3.68 -1.09
CA TRP A 159 -10.97 3.86 -2.14
C TRP A 159 -10.83 5.20 -2.82
N TRP A 160 -10.74 6.29 -2.03
CA TRP A 160 -10.61 7.64 -2.58
C TRP A 160 -9.28 7.84 -3.30
N HIS A 161 -8.19 7.24 -2.83
CA HIS A 161 -6.92 7.23 -3.57
C HIS A 161 -7.11 6.59 -4.96
N ASN A 162 -7.66 5.37 -5.01
CA ASN A 162 -7.78 4.64 -6.28
C ASN A 162 -8.80 5.27 -7.23
N ALA A 163 -9.88 5.88 -6.72
CA ALA A 163 -10.87 6.60 -7.52
C ALA A 163 -10.29 7.83 -8.26
N LEU A 164 -9.16 8.37 -7.80
CA LEU A 164 -8.45 9.45 -8.48
C LEU A 164 -7.69 8.99 -9.73
N PHE A 165 -7.32 7.71 -9.80
CA PHE A 165 -6.49 7.16 -10.87
C PHE A 165 -7.22 6.12 -11.74
N ASN A 166 -8.25 5.47 -11.21
CA ASN A 166 -9.04 4.46 -11.89
C ASN A 166 -10.49 4.96 -12.08
N PRO A 167 -10.85 5.46 -13.28
CA PRO A 167 -12.22 5.89 -13.56
C PRO A 167 -13.24 4.75 -13.56
N ASN A 168 -12.79 3.50 -13.65
CA ASN A 168 -13.62 2.30 -13.69
C ASN A 168 -13.61 1.56 -12.34
N LEU A 169 -13.28 2.24 -11.24
CA LEU A 169 -13.31 1.63 -9.91
C LEU A 169 -14.75 1.28 -9.53
N ALA A 170 -15.02 0.00 -9.32
CA ALA A 170 -16.34 -0.47 -8.89
C ALA A 170 -16.66 0.03 -7.48
N SER A 171 -17.93 0.40 -7.25
CA SER A 171 -18.40 0.87 -5.94
C SER A 171 -18.33 -0.21 -4.85
N ASP A 172 -18.48 -1.47 -5.25
CA ASP A 172 -18.42 -2.67 -4.43
C ASP A 172 -17.05 -3.39 -4.54
N THR A 173 -16.00 -2.64 -4.87
CA THR A 173 -14.62 -3.16 -4.87
C THR A 173 -14.26 -3.74 -3.49
N VAL A 174 -13.59 -4.88 -3.51
CA VAL A 174 -13.09 -5.52 -2.28
C VAL A 174 -11.73 -4.89 -1.95
N ILE A 175 -11.54 -4.49 -0.69
CA ILE A 175 -10.25 -3.98 -0.21
C ILE A 175 -9.69 -4.96 0.81
N LEU A 176 -8.49 -5.47 0.53
CA LEU A 176 -7.75 -6.30 1.47
C LEU A 176 -6.62 -5.48 2.10
N GLY A 177 -6.42 -5.68 3.40
CA GLY A 177 -5.32 -5.16 4.18
C GLY A 177 -4.25 -6.23 4.38
N PHE A 178 -3.00 -5.83 4.29
CA PHE A 178 -1.81 -6.65 4.45
C PHE A 178 -0.97 -6.03 5.56
N THR A 179 -1.10 -6.56 6.77
CA THR A 179 -0.36 -6.08 7.94
C THR A 179 0.93 -6.90 8.06
N PRO A 180 2.12 -6.30 7.87
CA PRO A 180 3.37 -7.02 7.98
C PRO A 180 3.63 -7.54 9.40
N ASP A 181 4.13 -8.77 9.47
CA ASP A 181 4.70 -9.38 10.66
C ASP A 181 6.17 -8.99 10.76
N TRP A 182 6.41 -7.79 11.32
CA TRP A 182 7.74 -7.19 11.43
C TRP A 182 8.83 -8.07 12.07
N PRO A 183 8.56 -8.86 13.14
CA PRO A 183 9.54 -9.80 13.67
C PRO A 183 10.11 -10.79 12.65
N HIS A 184 9.33 -11.15 11.63
CA HIS A 184 9.72 -12.13 10.60
C HIS A 184 9.99 -11.49 9.23
N ALA A 185 9.96 -10.15 9.16
CA ALA A 185 10.30 -9.42 7.95
C ALA A 185 11.83 -9.41 7.74
N SER A 186 12.26 -9.48 6.48
CA SER A 186 13.67 -9.34 6.11
C SER A 186 13.87 -8.33 4.99
N ALA A 187 15.10 -7.85 4.87
CA ALA A 187 15.51 -6.92 3.83
C ALA A 187 16.91 -7.26 3.32
N ASP A 188 17.13 -7.00 2.04
CA ASP A 188 18.42 -7.16 1.38
C ASP A 188 18.72 -5.91 0.51
N PRO A 189 19.83 -5.19 0.74
CA PRO A 189 20.76 -5.36 1.87
C PRO A 189 20.07 -5.17 3.23
N ALA A 190 20.66 -5.77 4.27
CA ALA A 190 20.17 -5.66 5.65
C ALA A 190 20.21 -4.20 6.16
N ILE A 191 19.28 -3.87 7.07
CA ILE A 191 19.01 -2.52 7.60
C ILE A 191 19.62 -2.33 8.99
#